data_AF-A0A929L466-F1
#
_entry.id   AF-A0A929L466-F1
#
_cell.length_a   1.000
_cell.length_b   1.000
_cell.length_c   1.000
_cell.angle_alpha   90.00
_cell.angle_beta   90.00
_cell.angle_gamma   90.00
#
_symmetry.space_group_name_H-M   'P 1'
#
loop_
_entity.id
_entity.type
_entity.pdbx_description
1 polymer ?
#
loop_
_entity_poly.entity_id
_entity_poly.type
_entity_poly.pdbx_seq_one_letter_code
_entity_poly.pdbx_strand_id
1 'polypeptide(L)'
;MVYGLDVDGKPLMPTQRHGKVRYLLKARKAKVVKKNPCTIQLLYDSTRYTQPVTLGVDAGSKHIGLSASTKDKELLAWDVQIRTDVTENISTRREARHTRRNRKTRYRAPRFNNRVRTKHKGWLAPSVEHKIGIHLHCIQEVQKILPVTKIVVETASFDTQKLKNPEISGTEYQNGDQKGFWKVREYVLFRDNHECQHCHGKKKDPILNVHHIESRKTGGGSPSNLITLCETCHNEYHDKINSGKTKGPEDFKLPKRAQPYRDTAFMGIMRWTLLERLKQANPNIEVINTYGYLTKNKRIELNLAKEHYNDAYCIAGNLNARPLKQCLYLKKIRRHNRQIHQFNFIKGHKRKNNQAPHMVGGFCLFDKVRYKGQECLITGRRQCGAFTLKTFWGQKIKDGASMKNLILVERASGYMKETATRQFLATQTV
;
A
#
# COMPACT_ATOMS: atom_id res chain seq x y z
N MET A 1 8.29 -6.70 23.65
CA MET A 1 9.58 -7.34 23.28
C MET A 1 10.64 -6.26 23.10
N VAL A 2 11.90 -6.50 23.48
CA VAL A 2 13.04 -5.60 23.19
C VAL A 2 14.04 -6.35 22.32
N TYR A 3 14.46 -5.73 21.21
CA TYR A 3 15.41 -6.31 20.26
C TYR A 3 16.83 -5.85 20.61
N GLY A 4 17.80 -6.74 20.49
CA GLY A 4 19.19 -6.49 20.85
C GLY A 4 20.10 -6.57 19.63
N LEU A 5 21.10 -5.70 19.59
CA LEU A 5 22.21 -5.75 18.64
C LEU A 5 23.52 -5.94 19.43
N ASP A 6 24.47 -6.65 18.84
CA ASP A 6 25.83 -6.74 19.37
C ASP A 6 26.61 -5.43 19.14
N VAL A 7 27.86 -5.39 19.58
CA VAL A 7 28.73 -4.22 19.42
C VAL A 7 28.94 -3.85 17.93
N ASP A 8 28.97 -4.84 17.04
CA ASP A 8 29.12 -4.69 15.58
C ASP A 8 27.81 -4.30 14.88
N GLY A 9 26.68 -4.28 15.60
CA GLY A 9 25.36 -3.97 15.05
C GLY A 9 24.64 -5.17 14.42
N LYS A 10 25.13 -6.40 14.61
CA LYS A 10 24.46 -7.63 14.18
C LYS A 10 23.33 -8.01 15.14
N PRO A 11 22.22 -8.58 14.64
CA PRO A 11 21.06 -8.88 15.44
C PRO A 11 21.30 -10.06 16.41
N LEU A 12 20.90 -9.86 17.67
CA LEU A 12 20.86 -10.87 18.71
C LEU A 12 19.42 -11.35 18.96
N MET A 13 19.26 -12.41 19.76
CA MET A 13 17.94 -12.85 20.19
C MET A 13 17.24 -11.78 21.05
N PRO A 14 15.95 -11.49 20.81
CA PRO A 14 15.23 -10.48 21.57
C PRO A 14 14.87 -10.98 22.97
N THR A 15 14.62 -10.04 23.88
CA THR A 15 14.32 -10.34 25.29
C THR A 15 13.05 -9.65 25.79
N GLN A 16 12.39 -10.31 26.74
CA GLN A 16 11.26 -9.75 27.51
C GLN A 16 11.71 -9.29 28.92
N ARG A 17 12.99 -9.47 29.28
CA ARG A 17 13.53 -9.09 30.60
C ARG A 17 13.75 -7.58 30.68
N HIS A 18 12.67 -6.82 30.79
CA HIS A 18 12.67 -5.35 30.81
C HIS A 18 13.51 -4.76 31.96
N GLY A 19 13.58 -5.45 33.11
CA GLY A 19 14.47 -5.06 34.22
C GLY A 19 15.94 -5.05 33.83
N LYS A 20 16.42 -6.13 33.20
CA LYS A 20 17.80 -6.24 32.70
C LYS A 20 18.13 -5.16 31.69
N VAL A 21 17.23 -4.90 30.73
CA VAL A 21 17.41 -3.84 29.72
C VAL A 21 17.54 -2.47 30.39
N ARG A 22 16.66 -2.14 31.35
CA ARG A 22 16.74 -0.87 32.09
C ARG A 22 18.05 -0.73 32.86
N TYR A 23 18.51 -1.80 33.51
CA TYR A 23 19.79 -1.81 34.19
C TYR A 23 20.95 -1.55 33.22
N LEU A 24 21.00 -2.24 32.08
CA LEU A 24 22.05 -2.05 31.07
C LEU A 24 22.09 -0.62 30.52
N LEU A 25 20.92 0.00 30.29
CA LEU A 25 20.82 1.39 29.85
C LEU A 25 21.30 2.36 30.94
N LYS A 26 20.91 2.16 32.20
CA LYS A 26 21.36 2.99 33.33
C LYS A 26 22.86 2.89 33.56
N ALA A 27 23.40 1.68 33.47
CA ALA A 27 24.83 1.39 33.61
C ALA A 27 25.65 1.78 32.36
N ARG A 28 25.04 2.41 31.34
CA ARG A 28 25.66 2.80 30.07
C ARG A 28 26.37 1.63 29.33
N LYS A 29 25.92 0.39 29.57
CA LYS A 29 26.39 -0.82 28.86
C LYS A 29 25.62 -1.10 27.58
N ALA A 30 24.55 -0.36 27.34
CA ALA A 30 23.77 -0.42 26.10
C ALA A 30 23.28 0.99 25.72
N LYS A 31 23.03 1.22 24.44
CA LYS A 31 22.41 2.44 23.91
C LYS A 31 21.11 2.11 23.17
N VAL A 32 20.14 3.03 23.19
CA VAL A 32 18.91 2.88 22.41
C VAL A 32 19.18 3.33 20.98
N VAL A 33 18.99 2.43 20.02
CA VAL A 33 19.11 2.70 18.58
C VAL A 33 17.78 3.13 17.99
N LYS A 34 16.70 2.45 18.37
CA LYS A 34 15.35 2.69 17.87
C LYS A 34 14.35 2.58 19.01
N LYS A 35 13.39 3.51 19.08
CA LYS A 35 12.34 3.48 20.11
C LYS A 35 11.19 2.52 19.76
N ASN A 36 10.78 2.48 18.49
CA ASN A 36 9.69 1.62 18.02
C ASN A 36 10.03 0.88 16.69
N PRO A 37 10.14 -0.46 16.71
CA PRO A 37 10.23 -1.29 17.92
C PRO A 37 11.46 -0.92 18.76
N CYS A 38 11.41 -1.20 20.06
CA CYS A 38 12.51 -0.87 20.98
C CYS A 38 13.72 -1.76 20.66
N THR A 39 14.78 -1.16 20.14
CA THR A 39 16.03 -1.82 19.76
C THR A 39 17.18 -1.15 20.49
N ILE A 40 17.95 -1.96 21.22
CA ILE A 40 19.15 -1.54 21.94
C ILE A 40 20.38 -2.17 21.30
N GLN A 41 21.51 -1.47 21.36
CA GLN A 41 22.82 -1.99 20.98
C GLN A 41 23.69 -2.11 22.23
N LEU A 42 24.28 -3.29 22.43
CA LEU A 42 25.23 -3.52 23.51
C LEU A 42 26.55 -2.81 23.18
N LEU A 43 27.20 -2.28 24.22
CA LEU A 43 28.50 -1.58 24.11
C LEU A 43 29.66 -2.44 24.64
N TYR A 44 29.40 -3.73 24.83
CA TYR A 44 30.37 -4.72 25.30
C TYR A 44 30.16 -6.02 24.54
N ASP A 45 31.18 -6.86 24.48
CA ASP A 45 31.10 -8.14 23.79
C ASP A 45 30.18 -9.12 24.51
N SER A 46 29.32 -9.76 23.72
CA SER A 46 28.37 -10.75 24.19
C SER A 46 28.43 -12.00 23.33
N THR A 47 27.98 -13.13 23.89
CA THR A 47 27.84 -14.37 23.12
C THR A 47 26.88 -14.17 21.95
N ARG A 48 27.29 -14.64 20.76
CA ARG A 48 26.54 -14.49 19.50
C ARG A 48 25.61 -15.67 19.20
N TYR A 49 25.24 -16.43 20.23
CA TYR A 49 24.39 -17.60 20.05
C TYR A 49 22.96 -17.17 19.67
N THR A 50 22.51 -17.62 18.50
CA THR A 50 21.17 -17.32 17.96
C THR A 50 20.42 -18.60 17.66
N GLN A 51 19.11 -18.57 17.87
CA GLN A 51 18.22 -19.66 17.46
C GLN A 51 17.75 -19.41 16.01
N PRO A 52 17.42 -20.46 15.24
CA PRO A 52 16.80 -20.31 13.93
C PRO A 52 15.47 -19.55 14.04
N VAL A 53 15.30 -18.53 13.19
CA VAL A 53 14.07 -17.72 13.11
C VAL A 53 13.52 -17.78 11.70
N THR A 54 12.26 -18.21 11.59
CA THR A 54 11.51 -18.17 10.34
C THR A 54 10.66 -16.90 10.26
N LEU A 55 10.83 -16.15 9.18
CA LEU A 55 10.03 -14.98 8.83
C LEU A 55 8.95 -15.36 7.82
N GLY A 56 7.69 -15.33 8.23
CA GLY A 56 6.53 -15.40 7.35
C GLY A 56 6.15 -14.02 6.82
N VAL A 57 5.87 -13.94 5.52
CA VAL A 57 5.51 -12.72 4.79
C VAL A 57 4.21 -12.94 4.04
N ASP A 58 3.12 -12.33 4.49
CA ASP A 58 1.88 -12.18 3.72
C ASP A 58 2.05 -10.98 2.78
N ALA A 59 2.39 -11.25 1.52
CA ALA A 59 2.62 -10.22 0.52
C ALA A 59 1.29 -9.82 -0.13
N GLY A 60 0.73 -8.68 0.27
CA GLY A 60 -0.50 -8.14 -0.28
C GLY A 60 -0.31 -6.88 -1.13
N SER A 61 -1.33 -6.55 -1.94
CA SER A 61 -1.30 -5.35 -2.79
C SER A 61 -1.52 -4.04 -2.01
N LYS A 62 -2.15 -4.12 -0.83
CA LYS A 62 -2.52 -3.00 0.04
C LYS A 62 -1.94 -3.12 1.45
N HIS A 63 -1.76 -4.33 1.94
CA HIS A 63 -1.23 -4.62 3.27
C HIS A 63 -0.13 -5.67 3.15
N ILE A 64 0.79 -5.67 4.11
CA ILE A 64 1.84 -6.70 4.25
C ILE A 64 1.78 -7.19 5.69
N GLY A 65 1.57 -8.49 5.85
CA GLY A 65 1.74 -9.15 7.13
C GLY A 65 3.17 -9.64 7.29
N LEU A 66 3.77 -9.42 8.45
CA LEU A 66 5.07 -10.00 8.80
C LEU A 66 5.00 -10.64 10.17
N SER A 67 5.45 -11.88 10.27
CA SER A 67 5.58 -12.59 11.54
C SER A 67 6.92 -13.32 11.57
N ALA A 68 7.70 -13.11 12.62
CA ALA A 68 8.96 -13.84 12.83
C ALA A 68 8.81 -14.72 14.07
N SER A 69 9.16 -16.00 13.95
CA SER A 69 8.96 -16.98 15.02
C SER A 69 10.12 -17.96 15.13
N THR A 70 10.38 -18.41 16.35
CA THR A 70 11.12 -19.66 16.62
C THR A 70 10.11 -20.80 16.77
N LYS A 71 10.60 -22.02 17.02
CA LYS A 71 9.75 -23.18 17.33
C LYS A 71 8.82 -22.92 18.53
N ASP A 72 9.29 -22.15 19.53
CA ASP A 72 8.61 -22.00 20.81
C ASP A 72 7.76 -20.72 20.92
N LYS A 73 8.16 -19.65 20.23
CA LYS A 73 7.51 -18.34 20.38
C LYS A 73 7.63 -17.44 19.16
N GLU A 74 6.62 -16.61 19.00
CA GLU A 74 6.64 -15.49 18.07
C GLU A 74 7.47 -14.33 18.66
N LEU A 75 8.35 -13.78 17.83
CA LEU A 75 9.30 -12.71 18.19
C LEU A 75 8.87 -11.35 17.66
N LEU A 76 8.08 -11.32 16.59
CA LEU A 76 7.64 -10.10 15.92
C LEU A 76 6.34 -10.34 15.15
N ALA A 77 5.44 -9.36 15.18
CA ALA A 77 4.19 -9.33 14.42
C ALA A 77 3.93 -7.89 13.92
N TRP A 78 3.98 -7.66 12.61
CA TRP A 78 3.75 -6.35 11.98
C TRP A 78 2.63 -6.43 10.93
N ASP A 79 1.84 -5.35 10.83
CA ASP A 79 0.92 -5.10 9.73
C ASP A 79 1.31 -3.79 9.05
N VAL A 80 1.66 -3.86 7.77
CA VAL A 80 2.12 -2.70 7.00
C VAL A 80 1.10 -2.31 5.95
N GLN A 81 0.41 -1.19 6.17
CA GLN A 81 -0.41 -0.56 5.15
C GLN A 81 0.47 0.13 4.10
N ILE A 82 0.35 -0.34 2.86
CA ILE A 82 1.04 0.18 1.68
C ILE A 82 0.32 1.43 1.16
N ARG A 83 1.10 2.30 0.52
CA ARG A 83 0.61 3.51 -0.14
C ARG A 83 -0.06 3.20 -1.49
N THR A 84 -1.34 3.58 -1.65
CA THR A 84 -2.16 3.27 -2.85
C THR A 84 -2.38 4.46 -3.80
N ASP A 85 -2.16 5.70 -3.36
CA ASP A 85 -2.38 6.94 -4.12
C ASP A 85 -1.31 7.18 -5.23
N VAL A 86 -0.32 6.30 -5.39
CA VAL A 86 0.75 6.47 -6.40
C VAL A 86 0.20 6.54 -7.81
N THR A 87 -0.73 5.64 -8.16
CA THR A 87 -1.37 5.60 -9.48
C THR A 87 -2.13 6.89 -9.77
N GLU A 88 -2.89 7.38 -8.79
CA GLU A 88 -3.65 8.62 -8.91
C GLU A 88 -2.73 9.83 -9.09
N ASN A 89 -1.64 9.91 -8.31
CA ASN A 89 -0.65 10.99 -8.43
C ASN A 89 0.03 10.99 -9.80
N ILE A 90 0.35 9.81 -10.35
CA ILE A 90 0.93 9.67 -11.70
C ILE A 90 -0.07 10.13 -12.77
N SER A 91 -1.35 9.77 -12.61
CA SER A 91 -2.44 10.19 -13.50
C SER A 91 -2.62 11.71 -13.48
N THR A 92 -2.74 12.29 -12.28
CA THR A 92 -2.84 13.75 -12.08
C THR A 92 -1.66 14.50 -12.70
N ARG A 93 -0.44 13.96 -12.54
CA ARG A 93 0.77 14.51 -13.17
C ARG A 93 0.74 14.42 -14.70
N ARG A 94 0.19 13.34 -15.26
CA ARG A 94 0.04 13.16 -16.71
C ARG A 94 -0.95 14.19 -17.26
N GLU A 95 -2.10 14.34 -16.61
CA GLU A 95 -3.16 15.29 -16.96
C GLU A 95 -2.66 16.74 -16.91
N ALA A 96 -2.04 17.15 -15.80
CA ALA A 96 -1.48 18.51 -15.68
C ALA A 96 -0.47 18.85 -16.78
N ARG A 97 0.34 17.86 -17.22
CA ARG A 97 1.27 18.04 -18.35
C ARG A 97 0.53 18.14 -19.68
N HIS A 98 -0.52 17.38 -19.88
CA HIS A 98 -1.37 17.44 -21.07
C HIS A 98 -2.02 18.81 -21.19
N THR A 99 -2.73 19.27 -20.15
CA THR A 99 -3.38 20.59 -20.11
C THR A 99 -2.38 21.73 -20.30
N ARG A 100 -1.16 21.61 -19.76
CA ARG A 100 -0.11 22.61 -20.02
C ARG A 100 0.30 22.65 -21.49
N ARG A 101 0.49 21.49 -22.14
CA ARG A 101 0.84 21.43 -23.56
C ARG A 101 -0.26 22.04 -24.41
N ASN A 102 -1.51 21.64 -24.20
CA ASN A 102 -2.64 22.16 -24.98
C ASN A 102 -2.76 23.68 -24.90
N ARG A 103 -2.50 24.27 -23.73
CA ARG A 103 -2.57 25.74 -23.56
C ARG A 103 -1.34 26.50 -24.04
N LYS A 104 -0.13 25.93 -23.90
CA LYS A 104 1.14 26.68 -24.08
C LYS A 104 1.92 26.31 -25.35
N THR A 105 1.58 25.22 -26.02
CA THR A 105 2.31 24.79 -27.21
C THR A 105 1.34 24.63 -28.36
N ARG A 106 1.39 25.55 -29.32
CA ARG A 106 0.74 25.39 -30.63
C ARG A 106 1.50 24.25 -31.35
N TYR A 107 0.82 23.13 -31.63
CA TYR A 107 1.35 21.99 -32.42
C TYR A 107 2.66 21.32 -31.96
N ARG A 108 2.69 20.75 -30.74
CA ARG A 108 3.80 19.84 -30.35
C ARG A 108 3.40 18.37 -30.45
N ALA A 109 3.93 17.68 -31.46
CA ALA A 109 3.68 16.25 -31.67
C ALA A 109 4.11 15.37 -30.47
N PRO A 110 3.36 14.28 -30.15
CA PRO A 110 3.71 13.37 -29.08
C PRO A 110 4.93 12.51 -29.44
N ARG A 111 5.99 12.59 -28.62
CA ARG A 111 7.23 11.80 -28.82
C ARG A 111 7.20 10.51 -28.01
N PHE A 112 6.51 9.48 -28.51
CA PHE A 112 6.43 8.17 -27.85
C PHE A 112 7.78 7.44 -27.82
N ASN A 113 8.60 7.62 -28.85
CA ASN A 113 9.91 6.99 -28.97
C ASN A 113 10.92 7.43 -27.90
N ASN A 114 10.75 8.63 -27.34
CA ASN A 114 11.59 9.16 -26.26
C ASN A 114 11.35 8.46 -24.91
N ARG A 115 10.39 7.53 -24.81
CA ARG A 115 10.15 6.71 -23.62
C ARG A 115 11.07 5.48 -23.59
N VAL A 116 12.36 5.68 -23.84
CA VAL A 116 13.36 4.60 -23.96
C VAL A 116 13.40 3.74 -22.69
N ARG A 117 13.34 4.38 -21.51
CA ARG A 117 13.45 3.69 -20.23
C ARG A 117 12.35 2.65 -19.97
N THR A 118 11.15 2.83 -20.53
CA THR A 118 10.04 1.87 -20.37
C THR A 118 10.14 0.67 -21.32
N LYS A 119 11.11 0.68 -22.23
CA LYS A 119 11.35 -0.36 -23.23
C LYS A 119 12.45 -1.34 -22.81
N HIS A 120 13.19 -1.06 -21.72
CA HIS A 120 14.19 -2.00 -21.22
C HIS A 120 13.55 -3.23 -20.57
N LYS A 121 14.16 -4.40 -20.79
CA LYS A 121 13.77 -5.65 -20.15
C LYS A 121 13.85 -5.51 -18.62
N GLY A 122 12.85 -6.02 -17.91
CA GLY A 122 12.74 -5.87 -16.45
C GLY A 122 12.20 -4.52 -15.97
N TRP A 123 11.79 -3.61 -16.86
CA TRP A 123 11.14 -2.37 -16.44
C TRP A 123 9.79 -2.65 -15.77
N LEU A 124 9.68 -2.26 -14.50
CA LEU A 124 8.42 -2.28 -13.77
C LEU A 124 7.80 -0.89 -13.72
N ALA A 125 6.46 -0.85 -13.80
CA ALA A 125 5.73 0.39 -13.62
C ALA A 125 6.01 0.97 -12.22
N PRO A 126 6.13 2.30 -12.05
CA PRO A 126 6.52 2.90 -10.77
C PRO A 126 5.61 2.56 -9.58
N SER A 127 4.33 2.30 -9.83
CA SER A 127 3.40 1.82 -8.80
C SER A 127 3.75 0.41 -8.32
N VAL A 128 4.14 -0.47 -9.24
CA VAL A 128 4.53 -1.86 -8.95
C VAL A 128 5.86 -1.90 -8.22
N GLU A 129 6.85 -1.19 -8.77
CA GLU A 129 8.19 -1.04 -8.18
C GLU A 129 8.13 -0.47 -6.76
N HIS A 130 7.26 0.52 -6.52
CA HIS A 130 7.06 1.07 -5.18
C HIS A 130 6.56 0.02 -4.18
N LYS A 131 5.60 -0.81 -4.59
CA LYS A 131 5.04 -1.87 -3.72
C LYS A 131 6.09 -2.93 -3.42
N ILE A 132 6.82 -3.43 -4.43
CA ILE A 132 7.93 -4.39 -4.24
C ILE A 132 9.00 -3.80 -3.31
N GLY A 133 9.39 -2.55 -3.54
CA GLY A 133 10.38 -1.87 -2.71
C GLY A 133 9.96 -1.73 -1.24
N ILE A 134 8.66 -1.59 -0.95
CA ILE A 134 8.16 -1.59 0.44
C ILE A 134 8.28 -2.97 1.07
N HIS A 135 7.92 -4.04 0.34
CA HIS A 135 8.06 -5.41 0.86
C HIS A 135 9.53 -5.71 1.21
N LEU A 136 10.44 -5.44 0.27
CA LEU A 136 11.88 -5.61 0.48
C LEU A 136 12.37 -4.78 1.66
N HIS A 137 11.98 -3.51 1.75
CA HIS A 137 12.38 -2.66 2.87
C HIS A 137 11.86 -3.17 4.21
N CYS A 138 10.61 -3.63 4.30
CA CYS A 138 10.05 -4.13 5.54
C CYS A 138 10.74 -5.44 5.98
N ILE A 139 11.04 -6.34 5.05
CA ILE A 139 11.83 -7.55 5.32
C ILE A 139 13.23 -7.18 5.81
N GLN A 140 13.91 -6.26 5.14
CA GLN A 140 15.23 -5.75 5.58
C GLN A 140 15.19 -5.12 6.97
N GLU A 141 14.15 -4.36 7.30
CA GLU A 141 13.99 -3.78 8.64
C GLU A 141 13.82 -4.86 9.72
N VAL A 142 13.21 -6.00 9.40
CA VAL A 142 13.14 -7.16 10.31
C VAL A 142 14.51 -7.83 10.43
N GLN A 143 15.23 -8.05 9.33
CA GLN A 143 16.56 -8.66 9.33
C GLN A 143 17.60 -7.82 10.11
N LYS A 144 17.43 -6.49 10.16
CA LYS A 144 18.27 -5.62 10.98
C LYS A 144 18.08 -5.81 12.49
N ILE A 145 16.95 -6.37 12.94
CA ILE A 145 16.62 -6.49 14.37
C ILE A 145 16.49 -7.94 14.84
N LEU A 146 16.44 -8.91 13.92
CA LEU A 146 16.31 -10.33 14.22
C LEU A 146 17.25 -11.18 13.34
N PRO A 147 17.87 -12.25 13.90
CA PRO A 147 18.69 -13.19 13.15
C PRO A 147 17.81 -14.15 12.34
N VAL A 148 17.31 -13.70 11.19
CA VAL A 148 16.43 -14.49 10.32
C VAL A 148 17.24 -15.53 9.53
N THR A 149 16.86 -16.80 9.62
CA THR A 149 17.51 -17.91 8.91
C THR A 149 16.69 -18.43 7.74
N LYS A 150 15.37 -18.22 7.76
CA LYS A 150 14.44 -18.67 6.72
C LYS A 150 13.37 -17.62 6.47
N ILE A 151 13.05 -17.35 5.20
CA ILE A 151 11.97 -16.44 4.78
C ILE A 151 10.97 -17.25 3.96
N VAL A 152 9.71 -17.26 4.39
CA VAL A 152 8.60 -17.88 3.68
C VAL A 152 7.65 -16.78 3.24
N VAL A 153 7.39 -16.69 1.94
CA VAL A 153 6.53 -15.66 1.36
C VAL A 153 5.26 -16.33 0.83
N GLU A 154 4.10 -15.97 1.38
CA GLU A 154 2.83 -16.32 0.75
C GLU A 154 2.60 -15.44 -0.45
N THR A 155 2.20 -16.10 -1.53
CA THR A 155 1.75 -15.40 -2.71
C THR A 155 0.45 -16.04 -3.19
N ALA A 156 -0.56 -15.20 -3.40
CA ALA A 156 -1.87 -15.63 -3.88
C ALA A 156 -1.73 -16.47 -5.16
N SER A 157 -2.43 -17.60 -5.15
CA SER A 157 -2.23 -18.71 -6.08
C SER A 157 -3.39 -18.80 -7.04
N PHE A 158 -3.60 -17.79 -7.89
CA PHE A 158 -4.57 -17.90 -8.97
C PHE A 158 -4.17 -17.04 -10.15
N ASP A 159 -3.85 -17.70 -11.25
CA ASP A 159 -3.78 -17.05 -12.55
C ASP A 159 -5.21 -16.81 -13.03
N THR A 160 -5.63 -15.54 -12.97
CA THR A 160 -7.00 -15.14 -13.32
C THR A 160 -7.34 -15.37 -14.78
N GLN A 161 -6.34 -15.48 -15.66
CA GLN A 161 -6.58 -15.84 -17.06
C GLN A 161 -6.83 -17.34 -17.19
N LYS A 162 -6.03 -18.18 -16.51
CA LYS A 162 -6.31 -19.63 -16.44
C LYS A 162 -7.64 -19.97 -15.76
N LEU A 163 -8.08 -19.18 -14.79
CA LEU A 163 -9.42 -19.34 -14.19
C LEU A 163 -10.56 -19.08 -15.17
N LYS A 164 -10.36 -18.19 -16.16
CA LYS A 164 -11.34 -17.90 -17.20
C LYS A 164 -11.26 -18.89 -18.37
N ASN A 165 -10.05 -19.27 -18.75
CA ASN A 165 -9.79 -20.25 -19.80
C ASN A 165 -8.61 -21.14 -19.36
N PRO A 166 -8.89 -22.36 -18.86
CA PRO A 166 -7.89 -23.28 -18.34
C PRO A 166 -6.79 -23.70 -19.33
N GLU A 167 -7.06 -23.62 -20.63
CA GLU A 167 -6.14 -24.02 -21.70
C GLU A 167 -5.18 -22.92 -22.15
N ILE A 168 -5.31 -21.70 -21.61
CA ILE A 168 -4.46 -20.57 -21.98
C ILE A 168 -2.98 -20.91 -21.82
N SER A 169 -2.24 -20.81 -22.93
CA SER A 169 -0.79 -21.02 -22.96
C SER A 169 -0.07 -20.01 -23.87
N GLY A 170 1.19 -19.70 -23.55
CA GLY A 170 2.07 -18.91 -24.40
C GLY A 170 1.53 -17.53 -24.79
N THR A 171 1.34 -17.29 -26.09
CA THR A 171 0.89 -16.02 -26.68
C THR A 171 -0.56 -15.68 -26.35
N GLU A 172 -1.35 -16.64 -25.88
CA GLU A 172 -2.75 -16.44 -25.50
C GLU A 172 -2.91 -15.57 -24.25
N TYR A 173 -1.90 -15.53 -23.37
CA TYR A 173 -1.83 -14.56 -22.27
C TYR A 173 -1.87 -13.11 -22.75
N GLN A 174 -1.37 -12.84 -23.95
CA GLN A 174 -1.34 -11.52 -24.58
C GLN A 174 -2.64 -11.23 -25.34
N ASN A 175 -3.43 -12.26 -25.66
CA ASN A 175 -4.69 -12.16 -26.37
C ASN A 175 -5.85 -12.15 -25.36
N GLY A 176 -6.26 -10.96 -24.91
CA GLY A 176 -7.41 -10.81 -24.01
C GLY A 176 -8.76 -10.98 -24.70
N ASP A 177 -9.86 -10.74 -23.96
CA ASP A 177 -11.26 -10.80 -24.43
C ASP A 177 -11.56 -10.01 -25.74
N GLN A 178 -10.63 -9.13 -26.17
CA GLN A 178 -10.70 -8.32 -27.39
C GLN A 178 -10.09 -9.01 -28.62
N LYS A 179 -9.61 -10.25 -28.51
CA LYS A 179 -9.02 -11.00 -29.64
C LYS A 179 -10.05 -11.06 -30.78
N GLY A 180 -9.68 -10.57 -31.96
CA GLY A 180 -10.56 -10.49 -33.13
C GLY A 180 -11.21 -9.11 -33.35
N PHE A 181 -11.06 -8.15 -32.43
CA PHE A 181 -11.55 -6.78 -32.60
C PHE A 181 -10.41 -5.80 -32.80
N TRP A 182 -10.53 -4.89 -33.76
CA TRP A 182 -9.50 -3.89 -34.05
C TRP A 182 -9.42 -2.78 -32.98
N LYS A 183 -10.56 -2.48 -32.34
CA LYS A 183 -10.66 -1.43 -31.31
C LYS A 183 -11.49 -1.88 -30.11
N VAL A 184 -11.08 -1.47 -28.91
CA VAL A 184 -11.84 -1.64 -27.65
C VAL A 184 -13.29 -1.17 -27.79
N ARG A 185 -13.51 -0.07 -28.52
CA ARG A 185 -14.86 0.50 -28.75
C ARG A 185 -15.77 -0.51 -29.45
N GLU A 186 -15.27 -1.16 -30.49
CA GLU A 186 -16.02 -2.11 -31.30
C GLU A 186 -16.37 -3.36 -30.50
N TYR A 187 -15.42 -3.90 -29.74
CA TYR A 187 -15.65 -4.99 -28.80
C TYR A 187 -16.75 -4.66 -27.79
N VAL A 188 -16.73 -3.45 -27.20
CA VAL A 188 -17.74 -3.06 -26.20
C VAL A 188 -19.12 -2.91 -26.83
N LEU A 189 -19.20 -2.33 -28.03
CA LEU A 189 -20.47 -2.22 -28.76
C LEU A 189 -21.02 -3.61 -29.12
N PHE A 190 -20.17 -4.52 -29.60
CA PHE A 190 -20.55 -5.89 -29.91
C PHE A 190 -21.05 -6.64 -28.66
N ARG A 191 -20.29 -6.57 -27.55
CA ARG A 191 -20.66 -7.18 -26.26
C ARG A 191 -22.02 -6.68 -25.75
N ASP A 192 -22.28 -5.40 -25.93
CA ASP A 192 -23.51 -4.73 -25.49
C ASP A 192 -24.63 -4.81 -26.55
N ASN A 193 -24.51 -5.70 -27.54
CA ASN A 193 -25.46 -5.90 -28.64
C ASN A 193 -25.82 -4.63 -29.42
N HIS A 194 -24.90 -3.68 -29.50
CA HIS A 194 -25.12 -2.35 -30.09
C HIS A 194 -26.35 -1.65 -29.49
N GLU A 195 -26.57 -1.81 -28.19
CA GLU A 195 -27.71 -1.24 -27.49
C GLU A 195 -27.27 -0.40 -26.28
N CYS A 196 -27.98 0.70 -26.03
CA CYS A 196 -27.79 1.50 -24.83
C CYS A 196 -28.17 0.70 -23.58
N GLN A 197 -27.21 0.49 -22.68
CA GLN A 197 -27.37 -0.29 -21.44
C GLN A 197 -28.13 0.46 -20.32
N HIS A 198 -28.68 1.63 -20.62
CA HIS A 198 -29.54 2.39 -19.70
C HIS A 198 -30.99 2.42 -20.19
N CYS A 199 -31.19 2.87 -21.43
CA CYS A 199 -32.53 3.05 -21.98
C CYS A 199 -33.00 1.90 -22.88
N HIS A 200 -32.12 0.95 -23.25
CA HIS A 200 -32.46 -0.20 -24.09
C HIS A 200 -33.25 0.21 -25.35
N GLY A 201 -32.68 1.13 -26.13
CA GLY A 201 -33.28 1.62 -27.37
C GLY A 201 -34.48 2.57 -27.21
N LYS A 202 -35.03 2.80 -26.00
CA LYS A 202 -36.23 3.63 -25.79
C LYS A 202 -36.11 5.07 -26.28
N LYS A 203 -34.89 5.63 -26.28
CA LYS A 203 -34.63 7.01 -26.74
C LYS A 203 -34.46 7.13 -28.26
N LYS A 204 -34.31 6.02 -28.99
CA LYS A 204 -34.14 5.96 -30.46
C LYS A 204 -32.98 6.82 -31.01
N ASP A 205 -31.96 7.07 -30.21
CA ASP A 205 -30.76 7.77 -30.66
C ASP A 205 -29.95 6.90 -31.64
N PRO A 206 -29.54 7.42 -32.80
CA PRO A 206 -28.75 6.66 -33.79
C PRO A 206 -27.27 6.51 -33.39
N ILE A 207 -26.77 7.37 -32.49
CA ILE A 207 -25.35 7.42 -32.12
C ILE A 207 -25.15 6.85 -30.72
N LEU A 208 -24.29 5.83 -30.65
CA LEU A 208 -23.85 5.19 -29.41
C LEU A 208 -22.43 5.61 -29.03
N ASN A 209 -22.24 5.82 -27.74
CA ASN A 209 -20.99 6.22 -27.11
C ASN A 209 -20.54 5.17 -26.09
N VAL A 210 -19.22 4.97 -26.02
CA VAL A 210 -18.61 4.09 -25.02
C VAL A 210 -18.18 4.91 -23.82
N HIS A 211 -18.97 4.81 -22.75
CA HIS A 211 -18.80 5.55 -21.50
C HIS A 211 -17.95 4.76 -20.50
N HIS A 212 -17.27 5.47 -19.58
CA HIS A 212 -16.51 4.84 -18.49
C HIS A 212 -17.37 4.78 -17.22
N ILE A 213 -17.71 3.58 -16.74
CA ILE A 213 -18.51 3.36 -15.52
C ILE A 213 -17.87 4.06 -14.32
N GLU A 214 -16.60 3.75 -14.05
CA GLU A 214 -15.76 4.54 -13.17
C GLU A 214 -14.88 5.48 -14.00
N SER A 215 -14.60 6.68 -13.49
CA SER A 215 -13.75 7.66 -14.17
C SER A 215 -12.47 7.03 -14.74
N ARG A 216 -12.05 7.43 -15.93
CA ARG A 216 -10.80 6.93 -16.55
C ARG A 216 -9.57 7.10 -15.63
N LYS A 217 -9.60 8.09 -14.74
CA LYS A 217 -8.54 8.37 -13.75
C LYS A 217 -8.36 7.22 -12.76
N THR A 218 -9.46 6.62 -12.29
CA THR A 218 -9.48 5.55 -11.27
C THR A 218 -9.70 4.18 -11.90
N GLY A 219 -10.71 4.06 -12.74
CA GLY A 219 -11.18 2.82 -13.35
C GLY A 219 -10.49 2.43 -14.65
N GLY A 220 -9.60 3.26 -15.19
CA GLY A 220 -8.83 2.99 -16.42
C GLY A 220 -9.72 2.67 -17.64
N GLY A 221 -9.15 2.08 -18.69
CA GLY A 221 -9.84 1.81 -19.96
C GLY A 221 -10.01 0.32 -20.27
N SER A 222 -10.15 -0.54 -19.25
CA SER A 222 -10.45 -1.96 -19.51
C SER A 222 -11.88 -2.08 -20.06
N PRO A 223 -12.17 -3.02 -20.97
CA PRO A 223 -13.53 -3.21 -21.48
C PRO A 223 -14.58 -3.41 -20.39
N SER A 224 -14.20 -4.06 -19.27
CA SER A 224 -15.06 -4.21 -18.09
C SER A 224 -15.46 -2.91 -17.40
N ASN A 225 -14.72 -1.81 -17.61
CA ASN A 225 -15.05 -0.47 -17.11
C ASN A 225 -15.79 0.38 -18.15
N LEU A 226 -16.06 -0.18 -19.33
CA LEU A 226 -16.68 0.53 -20.43
C LEU A 226 -18.09 -0.01 -20.65
N ILE A 227 -19.00 0.89 -21.00
CA ILE A 227 -20.41 0.57 -21.23
C ILE A 227 -20.97 1.40 -22.38
N THR A 228 -21.85 0.80 -23.17
CA THR A 228 -22.51 1.46 -24.28
C THR A 228 -23.70 2.29 -23.78
N LEU A 229 -23.69 3.60 -24.06
CA LEU A 229 -24.78 4.52 -23.79
C LEU A 229 -25.11 5.30 -25.06
N CYS A 230 -26.38 5.61 -25.29
CA CYS A 230 -26.75 6.59 -26.30
C CYS A 230 -26.36 8.01 -25.88
N GLU A 231 -26.33 8.94 -26.83
CA GLU A 231 -25.94 10.33 -26.58
C GLU A 231 -26.81 11.01 -25.51
N THR A 232 -28.13 10.82 -25.53
CA THR A 232 -29.03 11.40 -24.53
C THR A 232 -28.72 10.90 -23.12
N CYS A 233 -28.62 9.58 -22.93
CA CYS A 233 -28.30 9.00 -21.62
C CYS A 233 -26.87 9.33 -21.17
N HIS A 234 -25.93 9.45 -22.10
CA HIS A 234 -24.56 9.87 -21.78
C HIS A 234 -24.52 11.29 -21.22
N ASN A 235 -25.20 12.24 -21.85
CA ASN A 235 -25.24 13.63 -21.41
C ASN A 235 -26.03 13.76 -20.10
N GLU A 236 -27.17 13.09 -20.00
CA GLU A 236 -27.99 13.04 -18.77
C GLU A 236 -27.20 12.52 -17.56
N TYR A 237 -26.34 11.51 -17.77
CA TYR A 237 -25.45 11.01 -16.73
C TYR A 237 -24.51 12.10 -16.22
N HIS A 238 -23.81 12.81 -17.12
CA HIS A 238 -22.88 13.88 -16.72
C HIS A 238 -23.60 15.07 -16.09
N ASP A 239 -24.79 15.43 -16.57
CA ASP A 239 -25.59 16.53 -16.02
C ASP A 239 -26.07 16.21 -14.60
N LYS A 240 -26.50 14.98 -14.33
CA LYS A 240 -26.88 14.54 -12.99
C LYS A 240 -25.69 14.44 -12.03
N ILE A 241 -24.52 14.03 -12.52
CA ILE A 241 -23.26 14.04 -11.75
C ILE A 241 -22.89 15.48 -11.38
N ASN A 242 -22.92 16.40 -12.35
CA ASN A 242 -22.54 17.80 -12.17
C ASN A 242 -23.50 18.57 -11.24
N SER A 243 -24.80 18.24 -11.32
CA SER A 243 -25.83 18.82 -10.44
C SER A 243 -25.92 18.16 -9.06
N GLY A 244 -25.10 17.13 -8.78
CA GLY A 244 -25.09 16.40 -7.51
C GLY A 244 -26.31 15.51 -7.27
N LYS A 245 -27.16 15.32 -8.29
CA LYS A 245 -28.36 14.46 -8.24
C LYS A 245 -28.03 12.97 -8.29
N THR A 246 -26.88 12.61 -8.87
CA THR A 246 -26.33 11.24 -8.84
C THR A 246 -24.88 11.29 -8.37
N LYS A 247 -24.48 10.31 -7.56
CA LYS A 247 -23.10 10.17 -7.07
C LYS A 247 -22.28 9.18 -7.90
N GLY A 248 -22.91 8.46 -8.83
CA GLY A 248 -22.23 7.49 -9.67
C GLY A 248 -23.17 6.62 -10.51
N PRO A 249 -22.60 5.56 -11.13
CA PRO A 249 -23.33 4.66 -12.03
C PRO A 249 -24.48 3.92 -11.34
N GLU A 250 -24.35 3.59 -10.04
CA GLU A 250 -25.40 2.89 -9.28
C GLU A 250 -26.68 3.73 -9.16
N ASP A 251 -26.55 5.01 -8.84
CA ASP A 251 -27.68 5.96 -8.74
C ASP A 251 -28.33 6.22 -10.11
N PHE A 252 -27.57 6.02 -11.19
CA PHE A 252 -28.05 6.10 -12.57
C PHE A 252 -28.50 4.73 -13.11
N LYS A 253 -28.65 3.71 -12.26
CA LYS A 253 -29.08 2.35 -12.62
C LYS A 253 -28.21 1.67 -13.69
N LEU A 254 -26.92 2.02 -13.75
CA LEU A 254 -25.96 1.30 -14.59
C LEU A 254 -25.42 0.08 -13.84
N PRO A 255 -25.08 -1.00 -14.56
CA PRO A 255 -24.48 -2.18 -13.94
C PRO A 255 -23.16 -1.84 -13.25
N LYS A 256 -22.92 -2.50 -12.11
CA LYS A 256 -21.64 -2.38 -11.43
C LYS A 256 -20.54 -2.95 -12.31
N ARG A 257 -19.40 -2.29 -12.30
CA ARG A 257 -18.19 -2.77 -12.95
C ARG A 257 -17.82 -4.17 -12.42
N ALA A 258 -17.54 -5.11 -13.34
CA ALA A 258 -16.99 -6.41 -12.96
C ALA A 258 -15.64 -6.26 -12.22
N GLN A 259 -15.38 -7.15 -11.24
CA GLN A 259 -14.20 -7.08 -10.37
C GLN A 259 -12.90 -6.97 -11.21
N PRO A 260 -12.09 -5.91 -11.03
CA PRO A 260 -10.92 -5.69 -11.86
C PRO A 260 -9.78 -6.65 -11.47
N TYR A 261 -9.21 -7.36 -12.45
CA TYR A 261 -8.03 -8.24 -12.26
C TYR A 261 -6.71 -7.51 -12.02
N ARG A 262 -6.73 -6.20 -11.73
CA ARG A 262 -5.51 -5.39 -11.57
C ARG A 262 -4.67 -5.85 -10.41
N ASP A 263 -5.32 -6.11 -9.29
CA ASP A 263 -4.62 -6.53 -8.08
C ASP A 263 -4.04 -7.92 -8.31
N THR A 264 -4.75 -8.83 -8.97
CA THR A 264 -4.24 -10.17 -9.28
C THR A 264 -3.09 -10.18 -10.30
N ALA A 265 -3.22 -9.44 -11.40
CA ALA A 265 -2.15 -9.29 -12.39
C ALA A 265 -0.91 -8.63 -11.75
N PHE A 266 -1.12 -7.66 -10.86
CA PHE A 266 -0.06 -7.07 -10.06
C PHE A 266 0.61 -8.11 -9.15
N MET A 267 -0.18 -8.94 -8.45
CA MET A 267 0.32 -10.00 -7.58
C MET A 267 1.21 -11.01 -8.35
N GLY A 268 0.83 -11.36 -9.58
CA GLY A 268 1.63 -12.25 -10.43
C GLY A 268 3.01 -11.68 -10.78
N ILE A 269 3.08 -10.43 -11.25
CA ILE A 269 4.35 -9.75 -11.55
C ILE A 269 5.17 -9.53 -10.28
N MET A 270 4.52 -9.09 -9.21
CA MET A 270 5.16 -8.79 -7.93
C MET A 270 5.79 -10.04 -7.31
N ARG A 271 5.10 -11.19 -7.37
CA ARG A 271 5.56 -12.46 -6.82
C ARG A 271 6.95 -12.85 -7.32
N TRP A 272 7.11 -12.96 -8.64
CA TRP A 272 8.35 -13.44 -9.23
C TRP A 272 9.50 -12.48 -8.95
N THR A 273 9.27 -11.19 -9.17
CA THR A 273 10.30 -10.19 -8.93
C THR A 273 10.67 -10.07 -7.45
N LEU A 274 9.71 -10.18 -6.53
CA LEU A 274 10.00 -10.12 -5.09
C LEU A 274 10.84 -11.31 -4.65
N LEU A 275 10.45 -12.54 -5.04
CA LEU A 275 11.20 -13.76 -4.70
C LEU A 275 12.61 -13.74 -5.27
N GLU A 276 12.75 -13.39 -6.56
CA GLU A 276 14.04 -13.29 -7.22
C GLU A 276 14.97 -12.28 -6.53
N ARG A 277 14.47 -11.06 -6.27
CA ARG A 277 15.24 -10.03 -5.58
C ARG A 277 15.57 -10.41 -4.13
N LEU A 278 14.70 -11.15 -3.44
CA LEU A 278 14.97 -11.64 -2.08
C LEU A 278 16.08 -12.69 -2.07
N LYS A 279 16.05 -13.64 -3.02
CA LYS A 279 17.11 -14.65 -3.18
C LYS A 279 18.46 -13.98 -3.50
N GLN A 280 18.47 -13.00 -4.41
CA GLN A 280 19.66 -12.24 -4.76
C GLN A 280 20.21 -11.42 -3.58
N ALA A 281 19.33 -10.78 -2.80
CA ALA A 281 19.75 -9.97 -1.66
C ALA A 281 20.20 -10.80 -0.45
N ASN A 282 19.83 -12.08 -0.38
CA ASN A 282 20.08 -12.93 0.78
C ASN A 282 20.56 -14.33 0.36
N PRO A 283 21.77 -14.46 -0.20
CA PRO A 283 22.28 -15.75 -0.69
C PRO A 283 22.42 -16.81 0.42
N ASN A 284 22.60 -16.38 1.68
CA ASN A 284 22.81 -17.26 2.82
C ASN A 284 21.52 -17.60 3.61
N ILE A 285 20.36 -17.12 3.15
CA ILE A 285 19.07 -17.33 3.83
C ILE A 285 18.16 -18.13 2.91
N GLU A 286 17.52 -19.15 3.45
CA GLU A 286 16.58 -19.97 2.70
C GLU A 286 15.30 -19.15 2.41
N VAL A 287 15.01 -18.87 1.12
CA VAL A 287 13.81 -18.12 0.68
C VAL A 287 12.87 -19.05 -0.08
N ILE A 288 11.68 -19.29 0.49
CA ILE A 288 10.67 -20.21 -0.04
C ILE A 288 9.35 -19.47 -0.32
N ASN A 289 8.60 -19.93 -1.31
CA ASN A 289 7.23 -19.50 -1.57
C ASN A 289 6.21 -20.50 -1.01
N THR A 290 5.11 -20.00 -0.45
CA THR A 290 3.93 -20.80 -0.08
C THR A 290 2.67 -20.33 -0.82
N TYR A 291 1.63 -21.16 -0.80
CA TYR A 291 0.34 -20.90 -1.45
C TYR A 291 -0.72 -20.51 -0.42
N GLY A 292 -1.60 -19.59 -0.79
CA GLY A 292 -2.56 -19.03 0.16
C GLY A 292 -3.67 -19.97 0.64
N TYR A 293 -3.99 -21.03 -0.12
CA TYR A 293 -4.92 -22.04 0.37
C TYR A 293 -4.36 -22.82 1.58
N LEU A 294 -3.03 -23.05 1.61
CA LEU A 294 -2.36 -23.68 2.75
C LEU A 294 -2.41 -22.78 3.98
N THR A 295 -2.20 -21.48 3.81
CA THR A 295 -2.31 -20.51 4.92
C THR A 295 -3.73 -20.45 5.45
N LYS A 296 -4.73 -20.39 4.55
CA LYS A 296 -6.16 -20.37 4.93
C LYS A 296 -6.53 -21.60 5.77
N ASN A 297 -6.12 -22.79 5.36
CA ASN A 297 -6.41 -24.03 6.09
C ASN A 297 -5.80 -24.00 7.50
N LYS A 298 -4.50 -23.69 7.60
CA LYS A 298 -3.80 -23.54 8.90
C LYS A 298 -4.46 -22.51 9.81
N ARG A 299 -4.94 -21.40 9.25
CA ARG A 299 -5.63 -20.35 10.02
C ARG A 299 -6.94 -20.85 10.62
N ILE A 300 -7.70 -21.63 9.84
CA ILE A 300 -8.99 -22.21 10.28
C ILE A 300 -8.73 -23.26 11.36
N GLU A 301 -7.75 -24.14 11.16
CA GLU A 301 -7.35 -25.16 12.14
C GLU A 301 -6.98 -24.55 13.50
N LEU A 302 -6.32 -23.38 13.50
CA LEU A 302 -5.91 -22.65 14.71
C LEU A 302 -6.95 -21.65 15.23
N ASN A 303 -8.13 -21.57 14.60
CA ASN A 303 -9.20 -20.62 14.94
C ASN A 303 -8.74 -19.15 15.07
N LEU A 304 -7.87 -18.72 14.15
CA LEU A 304 -7.31 -17.36 14.16
C LEU A 304 -8.18 -16.39 13.37
N ALA A 305 -8.29 -15.16 13.86
CA ALA A 305 -8.96 -14.09 13.13
C ALA A 305 -8.23 -13.77 11.80
N LYS A 306 -9.00 -13.39 10.77
CA LYS A 306 -8.47 -13.00 9.46
C LYS A 306 -7.80 -11.63 9.53
N GLU A 307 -6.49 -11.66 9.76
CA GLU A 307 -5.63 -10.49 9.88
C GLU A 307 -4.30 -10.77 9.18
N HIS A 308 -3.69 -9.76 8.55
CA HIS A 308 -2.48 -9.93 7.76
C HIS A 308 -1.32 -10.50 8.58
N TYR A 309 -1.17 -10.05 9.83
CA TYR A 309 -0.15 -10.57 10.74
C TYR A 309 -0.41 -12.03 11.17
N ASN A 310 -1.66 -12.48 11.22
CA ASN A 310 -2.02 -13.86 11.54
C ASN A 310 -1.77 -14.77 10.35
N ASP A 311 -2.07 -14.30 9.13
CA ASP A 311 -1.69 -14.99 7.90
C ASP A 311 -0.17 -15.14 7.86
N ALA A 312 0.58 -14.08 8.13
CA ALA A 312 2.05 -14.14 8.30
C ALA A 312 2.54 -15.15 9.34
N TYR A 313 1.84 -15.29 10.46
CA TYR A 313 2.16 -16.29 11.49
C TYR A 313 1.96 -17.73 10.96
N CYS A 314 0.85 -18.00 10.29
CA CYS A 314 0.59 -19.29 9.65
C CYS A 314 1.62 -19.61 8.54
N ILE A 315 2.09 -18.59 7.82
CA ILE A 315 3.14 -18.71 6.79
C ILE A 315 4.49 -19.08 7.40
N ALA A 316 4.85 -18.48 8.54
CA ALA A 316 6.11 -18.77 9.22
C ALA A 316 6.21 -20.26 9.63
N GLY A 317 5.07 -20.92 9.84
CA GLY A 317 4.97 -22.38 9.92
C GLY A 317 5.26 -22.98 11.30
N ASN A 318 5.75 -22.20 12.26
CA ASN A 318 5.91 -22.64 13.66
C ASN A 318 4.59 -22.53 14.42
N LEU A 319 3.59 -23.34 14.06
CA LEU A 319 2.20 -23.17 14.52
C LEU A 319 2.01 -23.34 16.03
N ASN A 320 2.88 -24.12 16.68
CA ASN A 320 2.88 -24.35 18.13
C ASN A 320 3.53 -23.22 18.94
N ALA A 321 4.10 -22.21 18.27
CA ALA A 321 4.78 -21.12 18.94
C ALA A 321 3.79 -20.26 19.75
N ARG A 322 4.22 -19.78 20.91
CA ARG A 322 3.40 -18.84 21.69
C ARG A 322 3.32 -17.50 20.95
N PRO A 323 2.12 -17.01 20.62
CA PRO A 323 1.97 -15.79 19.84
C PRO A 323 2.27 -14.54 20.67
N LEU A 324 2.68 -13.48 20.00
CA LEU A 324 2.82 -12.16 20.61
C LEU A 324 1.45 -11.54 20.86
N LYS A 325 1.29 -10.94 22.05
CA LYS A 325 0.09 -10.19 22.42
C LYS A 325 -0.07 -8.85 21.67
N GLN A 326 1.01 -8.31 21.10
CA GLN A 326 1.03 -6.97 20.48
C GLN A 326 1.49 -7.06 19.03
N CYS A 327 0.89 -6.22 18.18
CA CYS A 327 1.27 -6.00 16.79
C CYS A 327 1.76 -4.56 16.62
N LEU A 328 2.75 -4.38 15.74
CA LEU A 328 3.16 -3.07 15.27
C LEU A 328 2.47 -2.76 13.93
N TYR A 329 1.57 -1.80 13.95
CA TYR A 329 0.95 -1.26 12.75
C TYR A 329 1.83 -0.18 12.15
N LEU A 330 2.11 -0.33 10.86
CA LEU A 330 2.95 0.57 10.07
C LEU A 330 2.11 1.11 8.91
N LYS A 331 2.13 2.41 8.71
CA LYS A 331 1.49 3.02 7.53
C LYS A 331 2.51 3.75 6.69
N LYS A 332 2.72 3.29 5.46
CA LYS A 332 3.60 3.96 4.52
C LYS A 332 3.00 5.29 4.11
N ILE A 333 3.72 6.36 4.40
CA ILE A 333 3.33 7.71 4.03
C ILE A 333 4.30 8.33 3.05
N ARG A 334 3.80 9.34 2.35
CA ARG A 334 4.59 10.19 1.47
C ARG A 334 5.46 11.13 2.30
N ARG A 335 6.77 11.17 2.04
CA ARG A 335 7.70 12.10 2.71
C ARG A 335 7.53 13.56 2.26
N HIS A 336 7.40 13.80 0.94
CA HIS A 336 7.38 15.15 0.40
C HIS A 336 6.28 15.41 -0.60
N ASN A 337 5.55 16.49 -0.34
CA ASN A 337 4.80 17.30 -1.30
C ASN A 337 5.68 17.74 -2.50
N ARG A 338 5.39 17.43 -3.76
CA ARG A 338 6.14 17.93 -4.94
C ARG A 338 5.33 18.92 -5.77
N GLN A 339 4.05 19.08 -5.45
CA GLN A 339 3.21 20.12 -6.02
C GLN A 339 3.52 21.42 -5.29
N ILE A 340 4.01 22.40 -6.05
CA ILE A 340 4.43 23.72 -5.52
C ILE A 340 3.23 24.65 -5.37
N HIS A 341 2.34 24.70 -6.36
CA HIS A 341 1.17 25.58 -6.39
C HIS A 341 -0.14 24.81 -6.59
N GLN A 342 -1.23 25.39 -6.10
CA GLN A 342 -2.59 24.93 -6.41
C GLN A 342 -2.95 25.22 -7.87
N PHE A 343 -3.93 24.47 -8.40
CA PHE A 343 -4.39 24.65 -9.78
C PHE A 343 -5.27 25.90 -9.94
N ASN A 344 -6.12 26.17 -8.95
CA ASN A 344 -7.03 27.30 -8.95
C ASN A 344 -6.27 28.59 -8.68
N PHE A 345 -6.64 29.63 -9.43
CA PHE A 345 -6.13 30.97 -9.22
C PHE A 345 -6.92 31.65 -8.11
N ILE A 346 -6.23 32.46 -7.31
CA ILE A 346 -6.86 33.42 -6.41
C ILE A 346 -7.05 34.76 -7.15
N LYS A 347 -7.80 35.70 -6.53
CA LYS A 347 -8.01 37.06 -7.05
C LYS A 347 -6.68 37.68 -7.51
N GLY A 348 -6.69 38.29 -8.70
CA GLY A 348 -5.48 38.84 -9.34
C GLY A 348 -4.60 37.81 -10.06
N HIS A 349 -5.15 36.67 -10.50
CA HIS A 349 -4.45 35.64 -11.29
C HIS A 349 -3.18 35.05 -10.65
N LYS A 350 -3.06 35.14 -9.32
CA LYS A 350 -1.95 34.54 -8.57
C LYS A 350 -2.26 33.08 -8.24
N ARG A 351 -1.23 32.22 -8.23
CA ARG A 351 -1.37 30.84 -7.76
C ARG A 351 -0.88 30.69 -6.34
N LYS A 352 -1.77 30.24 -5.46
CA LYS A 352 -1.42 29.97 -4.05
C LYS A 352 -0.41 28.84 -3.95
N ASN A 353 0.55 28.97 -3.04
CA ASN A 353 1.42 27.85 -2.66
C ASN A 353 0.58 26.69 -2.12
N ASN A 354 0.90 25.49 -2.58
CA ASN A 354 0.17 24.29 -2.19
C ASN A 354 0.50 23.85 -0.76
N GLN A 355 1.65 24.28 -0.23
CA GLN A 355 2.15 23.81 1.06
C GLN A 355 2.80 24.93 1.85
N ALA A 356 2.67 24.83 3.18
CA ALA A 356 3.51 25.56 4.13
C ALA A 356 4.97 25.07 4.06
N PRO A 357 5.94 25.85 4.56
CA PRO A 357 7.36 25.45 4.65
C PRO A 357 7.54 24.06 5.27
N HIS A 358 8.62 23.34 4.94
CA HIS A 358 8.81 21.95 5.40
C HIS A 358 8.78 21.81 6.92
N MET A 359 9.29 22.80 7.63
CA MET A 359 9.26 22.91 9.08
C MET A 359 8.51 24.19 9.48
N VAL A 360 7.64 24.09 10.48
CA VAL A 360 6.91 25.23 11.06
C VAL A 360 7.02 25.09 12.57
N GLY A 361 7.56 26.11 13.26
CA GLY A 361 7.73 26.10 14.71
C GLY A 361 8.51 24.88 15.23
N GLY A 362 9.48 24.37 14.46
CA GLY A 362 10.25 23.18 14.81
C GLY A 362 9.58 21.83 14.52
N PHE A 363 8.38 21.81 13.94
CA PHE A 363 7.61 20.58 13.63
C PHE A 363 7.37 20.37 12.12
N CYS A 364 7.29 19.12 11.69
CA CYS A 364 6.95 18.74 10.31
C CYS A 364 5.70 17.84 10.24
N LEU A 365 5.24 17.56 9.02
CA LEU A 365 4.11 16.66 8.80
C LEU A 365 4.49 15.24 9.22
N PHE A 366 3.58 14.60 9.95
CA PHE A 366 3.69 13.23 10.48
C PHE A 366 4.74 13.05 11.58
N ASP A 367 5.22 14.14 12.18
CA ASP A 367 5.90 14.05 13.48
C ASP A 367 4.92 13.49 14.53
N LYS A 368 5.42 12.57 15.36
CA LYS A 368 4.70 12.05 16.52
C LYS A 368 4.95 13.00 17.69
N VAL A 369 3.86 13.53 18.25
CA VAL A 369 3.89 14.54 19.31
C VAL A 369 2.97 14.15 20.45
N ARG A 370 3.27 14.62 21.65
CA ARG A 370 2.39 14.52 22.81
C ARG A 370 1.64 15.84 22.96
N TYR A 371 0.32 15.76 23.03
CA TYR A 371 -0.59 16.89 23.23
C TYR A 371 -1.51 16.57 24.40
N LYS A 372 -1.47 17.39 25.46
CA LYS A 372 -2.26 17.18 26.71
C LYS A 372 -2.16 15.74 27.25
N GLY A 373 -0.96 15.16 27.26
CA GLY A 373 -0.71 13.80 27.72
C GLY A 373 -0.98 12.68 26.70
N GLN A 374 -1.71 12.95 25.61
CA GLN A 374 -2.01 11.96 24.58
C GLN A 374 -1.02 12.01 23.41
N GLU A 375 -0.57 10.85 22.92
CA GLU A 375 0.27 10.76 21.72
C GLU A 375 -0.55 10.87 20.44
N CYS A 376 -0.09 11.68 19.49
CA CYS A 376 -0.77 11.95 18.24
C CYS A 376 0.20 12.31 17.11
N LEU A 377 -0.35 12.42 15.90
CA LEU A 377 0.41 12.73 14.68
C LEU A 377 -0.04 14.05 14.09
N ILE A 378 0.93 14.85 13.66
CA ILE A 378 0.67 16.09 12.93
C ILE A 378 0.25 15.73 11.50
N THR A 379 -0.98 16.05 11.11
CA THR A 379 -1.52 15.75 9.77
C THR A 379 -1.83 17.00 8.94
N GLY A 380 -1.79 18.17 9.56
CA GLY A 380 -1.98 19.47 8.91
C GLY A 380 -1.13 20.53 9.60
N ARG A 381 -0.67 21.52 8.83
CA ARG A 381 0.20 22.59 9.32
C ARG A 381 -0.21 23.92 8.70
N ARG A 382 -0.30 24.96 9.53
CA ARG A 382 -0.57 26.34 9.12
C ARG A 382 0.67 27.19 9.38
N GLN A 383 0.93 28.19 8.53
CA GLN A 383 2.10 29.08 8.70
C GLN A 383 2.09 29.84 10.03
N CYS A 384 0.91 30.09 10.60
CA CYS A 384 0.74 30.73 11.92
C CYS A 384 1.15 29.84 13.12
N GLY A 385 1.74 28.66 12.92
CA GLY A 385 2.16 27.78 14.02
C GLY A 385 1.05 26.94 14.63
N ALA A 386 -0.07 26.77 13.90
CA ALA A 386 -1.20 25.95 14.31
C ALA A 386 -1.24 24.62 13.53
N PHE A 387 -1.57 23.52 14.22
CA PHE A 387 -1.46 22.15 13.72
C PHE A 387 -2.78 21.39 13.78
N THR A 388 -2.99 20.51 12.80
CA THR A 388 -4.08 19.53 12.83
C THR A 388 -3.53 18.21 13.35
N LEU A 389 -4.11 17.72 14.44
CA LEU A 389 -3.68 16.51 15.15
C LEU A 389 -4.68 15.38 14.92
N LYS A 390 -4.16 14.20 14.59
CA LYS A 390 -4.95 12.98 14.44
C LYS A 390 -4.27 11.81 15.15
N THR A 391 -5.06 10.80 15.52
CA THR A 391 -4.54 9.50 15.94
C THR A 391 -3.95 8.74 14.75
N PHE A 392 -3.26 7.63 14.99
CA PHE A 392 -2.79 6.73 13.93
C PHE A 392 -3.93 6.24 13.03
N TRP A 393 -5.09 5.95 13.63
CA TRP A 393 -6.31 5.51 12.96
C TRP A 393 -7.06 6.63 12.22
N GLY A 394 -6.57 7.87 12.30
CA GLY A 394 -7.11 9.00 11.55
C GLY A 394 -8.23 9.77 12.26
N GLN A 395 -8.57 9.41 13.50
CA GLN A 395 -9.51 10.16 14.32
C GLN A 395 -8.94 11.54 14.64
N LYS A 396 -9.75 12.58 14.47
CA LYS A 396 -9.35 13.97 14.70
C LYS A 396 -9.35 14.26 16.20
N ILE A 397 -8.20 14.68 16.72
CA ILE A 397 -8.06 15.09 18.13
C ILE A 397 -8.31 16.58 18.26
N LYS A 398 -7.61 17.38 17.44
CA LYS A 398 -7.76 18.83 17.42
C LYS A 398 -7.38 19.38 16.05
N ASP A 399 -8.06 20.44 15.63
CA ASP A 399 -7.58 21.30 14.57
C ASP A 399 -7.22 22.67 15.15
N GLY A 400 -6.08 23.20 14.71
CA GLY A 400 -5.54 24.45 15.22
C GLY A 400 -4.83 24.35 16.58
N ALA A 401 -4.21 23.22 16.91
CA ALA A 401 -3.39 23.10 18.12
C ALA A 401 -2.16 24.02 18.03
N SER A 402 -1.92 24.85 19.05
CA SER A 402 -0.75 25.72 19.13
C SER A 402 0.54 24.94 19.35
N MET A 403 1.63 25.37 18.72
CA MET A 403 2.99 24.81 18.91
C MET A 403 3.41 24.70 20.37
N LYS A 404 2.99 25.63 21.24
CA LYS A 404 3.38 25.68 22.66
C LYS A 404 2.88 24.48 23.46
N ASN A 405 1.84 23.81 22.98
CA ASN A 405 1.20 22.68 23.65
C ASN A 405 1.69 21.32 23.13
N LEU A 406 2.72 21.30 22.28
CA LEU A 406 3.22 20.10 21.61
C LEU A 406 4.61 19.75 22.12
N ILE A 407 4.81 18.48 22.49
CA ILE A 407 6.12 17.93 22.82
C ILE A 407 6.48 16.89 21.76
N LEU A 408 7.64 17.02 21.14
CA LEU A 408 8.10 16.07 20.12
C LEU A 408 8.45 14.72 20.74
N VAL A 409 7.93 13.63 20.17
CA VAL A 409 8.20 12.24 20.61
C VAL A 409 9.11 11.51 19.62
N GLU A 410 8.75 11.54 18.34
CA GLU A 410 9.51 10.92 17.23
C GLU A 410 9.35 11.77 15.97
N ARG A 411 10.44 11.92 15.21
CA ARG A 411 10.43 12.62 13.92
C ARG A 411 9.83 11.75 12.81
N ALA A 412 9.21 12.39 11.82
CA ALA A 412 8.65 11.69 10.66
C ALA A 412 9.73 10.92 9.88
N SER A 413 9.57 9.60 9.75
CA SER A 413 10.50 8.70 9.05
C SER A 413 9.98 8.20 7.69
N GLY A 414 8.79 8.64 7.29
CA GLY A 414 8.06 8.10 6.12
C GLY A 414 7.22 6.86 6.44
N TYR A 415 7.13 6.48 7.71
CA TYR A 415 6.18 5.53 8.25
C TYR A 415 5.53 6.14 9.49
N MET A 416 4.20 6.01 9.58
CA MET A 416 3.52 6.17 10.87
C MET A 416 3.51 4.81 11.56
N LYS A 417 3.61 4.81 12.88
CA LYS A 417 3.75 3.59 13.69
C LYS A 417 2.82 3.66 14.88
N GLU A 418 2.15 2.56 15.17
CA GLU A 418 1.37 2.39 16.38
C GLU A 418 1.44 0.93 16.85
N THR A 419 1.63 0.72 18.14
CA THR A 419 1.63 -0.61 18.73
C THR A 419 0.27 -0.82 19.39
N ALA A 420 -0.43 -1.89 19.03
CA ALA A 420 -1.72 -2.22 19.62
C ALA A 420 -1.80 -3.70 20.01
N THR A 421 -2.69 -4.01 20.95
CA THR A 421 -2.99 -5.39 21.36
C THR A 421 -3.65 -6.12 20.19
N ARG A 422 -3.25 -7.37 19.97
CA ARG A 422 -3.79 -8.21 18.90
C ARG A 422 -5.08 -8.88 19.34
N GLN A 423 -6.03 -8.95 18.42
CA GLN A 423 -7.03 -10.02 18.46
C GLN A 423 -6.39 -11.25 17.81
N PHE A 424 -6.11 -12.26 18.63
CA PHE A 424 -5.46 -13.48 18.17
C PHE A 424 -6.48 -14.54 17.77
N LEU A 425 -7.45 -14.80 18.64
CA LEU A 425 -8.60 -15.67 18.37
C LEU A 425 -9.74 -14.88 17.75
N ALA A 426 -10.56 -15.53 16.91
CA ALA A 426 -11.80 -14.94 16.44
C ALA A 426 -12.73 -14.67 17.63
N THR A 427 -13.38 -13.50 17.66
CA THR A 427 -14.51 -13.27 18.57
C THR A 427 -15.60 -14.27 18.20
N GLN A 428 -15.95 -15.18 19.12
CA GLN A 428 -17.20 -15.92 19.01
C GLN A 428 -18.32 -14.89 19.06
N THR A 429 -18.89 -14.57 17.90
CA THR A 429 -20.22 -13.96 17.84
C THR A 429 -21.17 -15.03 18.37
N VAL A 430 -21.64 -14.83 19.60
CA VAL A 430 -22.75 -15.59 20.19
C VAL A 430 -24.01 -15.30 19.40
#